data_AF-A0A7X8F7T1-F1
#
_entry.id   AF-A0A7X8F7T1-F1
#
_cell.length_a   1.000
_cell.length_b   1.000
_cell.length_c   1.000
_cell.angle_alpha   90.00
_cell.angle_beta   90.00
_cell.angle_gamma   90.00
#
_symmetry.space_group_name_H-M   'P 1'
#
loop_
_entity.id
_entity.type
_entity.pdbx_description
1 polymer ?
#
loop_
_entity_poly.entity_id
_entity_poly.type
_entity_poly.pdbx_seq_one_letter_code
_entity_poly.pdbx_strand_id
1 'polypeptide(L)'
;MRRTILHILVLVIGLTYSDIVSTQTAEGGGVYIRNNGKLINSIVTENYAVNGFGVAGAAGEVVNCKVTDNYYLKSSVVYPGDMFFDDGVVYTPVYDANGNLIFPDNYDASNVIGICFWSNTHNDYINGRSWILALDEVSLIWCPRGLNADGTGGWNPPDIPDLYNYQTAEAALMDYDGEGNTALIVNHSGFVEQPTKSYALTVDNCAAKYCYEYRRAAGEDAKWFLPSIGQLRRLEIELDLINELLGLLNKPLIQGRYWSSNERTRTAAWNYNFPLTAGQPAQANKISGVYKVRPVAMISQR
;
A
#
# COMPACT_ATOMS: atom_id res chain seq x y z
N MET A 1 -89.49 -31.30 19.46
CA MET A 1 -88.43 -30.72 20.32
C MET A 1 -87.22 -30.42 19.47
N ARG A 2 -86.60 -29.26 19.71
CA ARG A 2 -85.28 -28.78 19.26
C ARG A 2 -85.09 -28.32 17.81
N ARG A 3 -85.20 -26.99 17.71
CA ARG A 3 -84.60 -26.06 16.74
C ARG A 3 -83.10 -26.32 16.55
N THR A 4 -82.62 -26.17 15.33
CA THR A 4 -81.18 -25.98 15.04
C THR A 4 -81.01 -24.63 14.35
N ILE A 5 -80.35 -23.72 15.06
CA ILE A 5 -80.01 -22.36 14.65
C ILE A 5 -78.69 -22.43 13.89
N LEU A 6 -78.69 -21.98 12.64
CA LEU A 6 -77.50 -21.84 11.80
C LEU A 6 -76.67 -20.64 12.32
N HIS A 7 -75.52 -20.90 12.92
CA HIS A 7 -74.54 -19.87 13.29
C HIS A 7 -73.50 -19.77 12.17
N ILE A 8 -73.47 -18.63 11.47
CA ILE A 8 -72.40 -18.29 10.53
C ILE A 8 -71.24 -17.72 11.36
N LEU A 9 -70.17 -18.49 11.49
CA LEU A 9 -68.91 -18.07 12.09
C LEU A 9 -68.08 -17.36 11.01
N VAL A 10 -67.97 -16.03 11.09
CA VAL A 10 -67.06 -15.24 10.24
C VAL A 10 -65.65 -15.36 10.81
N LEU A 11 -64.77 -16.05 10.09
CA LEU A 11 -63.37 -16.24 10.45
C LEU A 11 -62.57 -15.01 9.97
N VAL A 12 -62.24 -14.11 10.89
CA VAL A 12 -61.34 -12.98 10.62
C VAL A 12 -59.91 -13.52 10.57
N ILE A 13 -59.38 -13.72 9.36
CA ILE A 13 -57.96 -13.98 9.14
C ILE A 13 -57.24 -12.63 9.29
N GLY A 14 -56.73 -12.38 10.48
CA GLY A 14 -55.75 -11.31 10.70
C GLY A 14 -54.43 -11.71 10.04
N LEU A 15 -54.17 -11.18 8.85
CA LEU A 15 -52.84 -11.19 8.24
C LEU A 15 -51.91 -10.38 9.13
N THR A 16 -51.12 -11.05 9.97
CA THR A 16 -49.94 -10.45 10.59
C THR A 16 -48.93 -10.19 9.48
N TYR A 17 -48.94 -8.98 8.94
CA TYR A 17 -47.85 -8.44 8.14
C TYR A 17 -46.63 -8.44 9.05
N SER A 18 -45.76 -9.42 8.87
CA SER A 18 -44.43 -9.42 9.46
C SER A 18 -43.61 -8.53 8.54
N ASP A 19 -43.48 -7.25 8.85
CA ASP A 19 -42.50 -6.39 8.20
C ASP A 19 -41.14 -6.99 8.53
N ILE A 20 -40.62 -7.82 7.62
CA ILE A 20 -39.21 -8.13 7.55
C ILE A 20 -38.56 -6.80 7.17
N VAL A 21 -38.19 -6.02 8.19
CA VAL A 21 -37.27 -4.90 8.01
C VAL A 21 -35.94 -5.54 7.63
N SER A 22 -35.71 -5.69 6.33
CA SER A 22 -34.36 -5.84 5.83
C SER A 22 -33.66 -4.52 6.17
N THR A 23 -32.81 -4.55 7.20
CA THR A 23 -31.84 -3.50 7.41
C THR A 23 -30.86 -3.58 6.26
N GLN A 24 -31.19 -2.93 5.15
CA GLN A 24 -30.20 -2.66 4.12
C GLN A 24 -29.28 -1.59 4.72
N THR A 25 -28.17 -2.03 5.30
CA THR A 25 -27.05 -1.16 5.67
C THR A 25 -26.39 -0.69 4.37
N ALA A 26 -27.05 0.24 3.68
CA ALA A 26 -26.39 1.06 2.69
C ALA A 26 -25.52 2.06 3.48
N GLU A 27 -24.25 1.71 3.63
CA GLU A 27 -23.25 2.57 4.28
C GLU A 27 -22.90 3.73 3.33
N GLY A 28 -23.72 4.78 3.34
CA GLY A 28 -23.46 5.99 2.57
C GLY A 28 -22.16 6.66 3.01
N GLY A 29 -21.37 7.12 2.04
CA GLY A 29 -20.04 7.68 2.31
C GLY A 29 -20.03 8.97 3.12
N GLY A 30 -21.15 9.70 3.20
CA GLY A 30 -21.23 11.00 3.88
C GLY A 30 -22.20 11.04 5.05
N VAL A 31 -23.49 10.85 4.80
CA VAL A 31 -24.55 10.95 5.83
C VAL A 31 -25.47 9.75 5.77
N TYR A 32 -25.73 9.11 6.92
CA TYR A 32 -26.76 8.10 7.07
C TYR A 32 -28.02 8.68 7.74
N ILE A 33 -29.18 8.58 7.06
CA ILE A 33 -30.48 9.05 7.54
C ILE A 33 -31.29 7.87 8.06
N ARG A 34 -31.46 7.77 9.38
CA ARG A 34 -32.38 6.79 9.99
C ARG A 34 -33.85 7.09 9.65
N ASN A 35 -34.75 6.14 9.93
CA ASN A 35 -36.20 6.36 9.79
C ASN A 35 -36.66 7.64 10.51
N ASN A 36 -37.41 8.48 9.80
CA ASN A 36 -37.88 9.82 10.18
C ASN A 36 -36.76 10.83 10.49
N GLY A 37 -35.51 10.54 10.10
CA GLY A 37 -34.40 11.47 10.18
C GLY A 37 -34.56 12.63 9.18
N LYS A 38 -33.98 13.79 9.52
CA LYS A 38 -33.98 14.98 8.66
C LYS A 38 -32.56 15.53 8.51
N LEU A 39 -32.13 15.76 7.27
CA LEU A 39 -30.93 16.50 6.93
C LEU A 39 -31.36 17.87 6.38
N ILE A 40 -31.02 18.96 7.06
CA ILE A 40 -31.51 20.30 6.75
C ILE A 40 -30.34 21.28 6.63
N ASN A 41 -30.37 22.17 5.64
CA ASN A 41 -29.40 23.27 5.47
C ASN A 41 -27.93 22.82 5.48
N SER A 42 -27.64 21.65 4.89
CA SER A 42 -26.33 21.03 4.95
C SER A 42 -25.68 20.93 3.56
N ILE A 43 -24.35 20.95 3.52
CA ILE A 43 -23.57 20.62 2.33
C ILE A 43 -22.94 19.25 2.56
N VAL A 44 -23.21 18.29 1.68
CA VAL A 44 -22.66 16.94 1.69
C VAL A 44 -21.86 16.76 0.41
N THR A 45 -20.54 16.89 0.51
CA THR A 45 -19.64 16.89 -0.64
C THR A 45 -18.36 16.13 -0.37
N GLU A 46 -17.73 15.61 -1.41
CA GLU A 46 -16.43 14.92 -1.37
C GLU A 46 -16.43 13.69 -0.45
N ASN A 47 -17.55 12.96 -0.40
CA ASN A 47 -17.65 11.71 0.34
C ASN A 47 -17.54 10.49 -0.57
N TYR A 48 -17.07 9.38 0.00
CA TYR A 48 -16.70 8.16 -0.74
C TYR A 48 -17.26 6.92 -0.05
N ALA A 49 -17.83 5.96 -0.79
CA ALA A 49 -18.22 4.66 -0.24
C ALA A 49 -18.14 3.53 -1.26
N VAL A 50 -17.78 2.33 -0.79
CA VAL A 50 -17.85 1.08 -1.59
C VAL A 50 -19.31 0.67 -1.84
N ASN A 51 -20.24 1.09 -0.98
CA ASN A 51 -21.68 0.80 -1.10
C ASN A 51 -22.55 2.01 -0.71
N GLY A 52 -22.90 2.86 -1.67
CA GLY A 52 -23.79 4.02 -1.48
C GLY A 52 -23.20 5.31 -2.06
N PHE A 53 -23.95 6.41 -1.99
CA PHE A 53 -23.53 7.73 -2.48
C PHE A 53 -23.90 8.79 -1.47
N GLY A 54 -22.97 9.64 -1.03
CA GLY A 54 -23.24 10.91 -0.32
C GLY A 54 -24.17 10.84 0.89
N VAL A 55 -25.48 10.69 0.65
CA VAL A 55 -26.53 10.44 1.63
C VAL A 55 -27.15 9.05 1.41
N ALA A 56 -27.11 8.18 2.43
CA ALA A 56 -27.81 6.89 2.45
C ALA A 56 -28.75 6.81 3.66
N GLY A 57 -29.52 5.72 3.79
CA GLY A 57 -30.39 5.51 4.94
C GLY A 57 -31.76 4.93 4.60
N ALA A 58 -32.66 4.99 5.59
CA ALA A 58 -34.03 4.50 5.49
C ALA A 58 -35.00 5.66 5.14
N ALA A 59 -36.29 5.58 5.50
CA ALA A 59 -37.27 6.60 5.13
C ALA A 59 -37.03 7.92 5.91
N GLY A 60 -36.47 8.95 5.27
CA GLY A 60 -36.22 10.26 5.89
C GLY A 60 -36.26 11.42 4.89
N GLU A 61 -36.02 12.64 5.38
CA GLU A 61 -36.12 13.88 4.59
C GLU A 61 -34.75 14.55 4.38
N VAL A 62 -34.48 15.02 3.17
CA VAL A 62 -33.34 15.90 2.84
C VAL A 62 -33.91 17.22 2.33
N VAL A 63 -33.70 18.31 3.08
CA VAL A 63 -34.34 19.60 2.82
C VAL A 63 -33.29 20.71 2.74
N ASN A 64 -33.31 21.50 1.68
CA ASN A 64 -32.41 22.63 1.47
C ASN A 64 -30.91 22.26 1.64
N CYS A 65 -30.51 21.13 1.08
CA CYS A 65 -29.12 20.66 1.14
C CYS A 65 -28.48 20.69 -0.24
N LYS A 66 -27.16 20.91 -0.29
CA LYS A 66 -26.36 20.74 -1.49
C LYS A 66 -25.59 19.41 -1.38
N VAL A 67 -25.97 18.43 -2.19
CA VAL A 67 -25.31 17.12 -2.25
C VAL A 67 -24.62 17.00 -3.60
N THR A 68 -23.30 17.11 -3.63
CA THR A 68 -22.48 17.19 -4.87
C THR A 68 -21.18 16.43 -4.68
N ASP A 69 -20.51 16.03 -5.75
CA ASP A 69 -19.15 15.47 -5.70
C ASP A 69 -18.98 14.33 -4.68
N ASN A 70 -19.97 13.43 -4.61
CA ASN A 70 -19.87 12.22 -3.80
C ASN A 70 -19.70 11.02 -4.74
N TYR A 71 -18.77 10.13 -4.41
CA TYR A 71 -18.29 9.12 -5.35
C TYR A 71 -18.51 7.70 -4.82
N TYR A 72 -18.89 6.83 -5.75
CA TYR A 72 -18.88 5.39 -5.54
C TYR A 72 -17.49 4.84 -5.81
N LEU A 73 -17.00 4.00 -4.90
CA LEU A 73 -15.71 3.36 -5.00
C LEU A 73 -15.86 2.03 -5.74
N LYS A 74 -15.17 1.90 -6.88
CA LYS A 74 -15.17 0.66 -7.68
C LYS A 74 -14.26 -0.43 -7.10
N SER A 75 -13.34 -0.05 -6.23
CA SER A 75 -12.40 -0.94 -5.53
C SER A 75 -12.44 -0.70 -4.03
N SER A 76 -12.18 -1.76 -3.28
CA SER A 76 -12.07 -1.72 -1.83
C SER A 76 -10.95 -0.78 -1.36
N VAL A 77 -11.16 -0.16 -0.20
CA VAL A 77 -10.13 0.63 0.49
C VAL A 77 -9.06 -0.33 0.99
N VAL A 78 -7.81 -0.08 0.61
CA VAL A 78 -6.64 -0.86 1.07
C VAL A 78 -6.15 -0.32 2.42
N TYR A 79 -5.88 -1.21 3.37
CA TYR A 79 -5.36 -0.91 4.71
C TYR A 79 -3.98 -1.53 4.95
N PRO A 80 -3.17 -0.98 5.87
CA PRO A 80 -1.99 -1.68 6.36
C PRO A 80 -2.35 -3.08 6.87
N GLY A 81 -1.54 -4.07 6.49
CA GLY A 81 -1.80 -5.49 6.75
C GLY A 81 -2.48 -6.24 5.60
N ASP A 82 -3.13 -5.54 4.66
CA ASP A 82 -3.72 -6.19 3.48
C ASP A 82 -2.63 -6.85 2.63
N MET A 83 -2.90 -8.08 2.18
CA MET A 83 -2.04 -8.86 1.32
C MET A 83 -2.35 -8.61 -0.15
N PHE A 84 -1.32 -8.64 -0.97
CA PHE A 84 -1.41 -8.51 -2.42
C PHE A 84 -1.05 -9.84 -3.06
N PHE A 85 -1.93 -10.34 -3.91
CA PHE A 85 -1.71 -11.54 -4.70
C PHE A 85 -1.09 -11.24 -6.07
N ASP A 86 -0.56 -12.27 -6.72
CA ASP A 86 0.20 -12.16 -7.98
C ASP A 86 -0.66 -11.82 -9.20
N ASP A 87 -1.97 -11.98 -9.08
CA ASP A 87 -2.97 -11.56 -10.06
C ASP A 87 -3.56 -10.16 -9.78
N GLY A 88 -3.08 -9.48 -8.73
CA GLY A 88 -3.50 -8.13 -8.34
C GLY A 88 -4.68 -8.09 -7.37
N VAL A 89 -5.18 -9.23 -6.90
CA VAL A 89 -6.20 -9.26 -5.85
C VAL A 89 -5.63 -8.76 -4.52
N VAL A 90 -6.43 -7.95 -3.82
CA VAL A 90 -6.15 -7.48 -2.46
C VAL A 90 -6.97 -8.29 -1.47
N TYR A 91 -6.32 -8.78 -0.43
CA TYR A 91 -6.92 -9.63 0.58
C TYR A 91 -6.65 -9.13 1.99
N THR A 92 -7.70 -8.82 2.74
CA THR A 92 -7.60 -8.54 4.17
C THR A 92 -7.43 -9.86 4.93
N PRO A 93 -6.35 -10.05 5.71
CA PRO A 93 -6.07 -11.29 6.42
C PRO A 93 -7.22 -11.70 7.35
N VAL A 94 -7.62 -12.97 7.27
CA VAL A 94 -8.54 -13.61 8.22
C VAL A 94 -7.81 -14.77 8.89
N TYR A 95 -8.11 -15.01 10.15
CA TYR A 95 -7.42 -16.01 10.98
C TYR A 95 -8.37 -17.08 11.48
N ASP A 96 -7.88 -18.31 11.59
CA ASP A 96 -8.58 -19.38 12.29
C ASP A 96 -8.50 -19.21 13.82
N ALA A 97 -9.15 -20.10 14.57
CA ALA A 97 -9.13 -20.07 16.04
C ALA A 97 -7.74 -20.26 16.67
N ASN A 98 -6.75 -20.70 15.89
CA ASN A 98 -5.37 -20.91 16.32
C ASN A 98 -4.43 -19.78 15.87
N GLY A 99 -4.96 -18.75 15.18
CA GLY A 99 -4.17 -17.64 14.64
C GLY A 99 -3.48 -17.94 13.30
N ASN A 100 -3.82 -19.03 12.61
CA ASN A 100 -3.29 -19.29 11.27
C ASN A 100 -4.07 -18.49 10.22
N LEU A 101 -3.37 -18.05 9.16
CA LEU A 101 -3.99 -17.40 8.02
C LEU A 101 -4.96 -18.34 7.30
N ILE A 102 -6.17 -17.85 7.08
CA ILE A 102 -7.16 -18.43 6.18
C ILE A 102 -7.04 -17.68 4.86
N PHE A 103 -6.98 -18.41 3.75
CA PHE A 103 -6.96 -17.83 2.40
C PHE A 103 -8.31 -18.05 1.70
N PRO A 104 -8.69 -17.19 0.74
CA PRO A 104 -9.84 -17.45 -0.13
C PRO A 104 -9.68 -18.73 -0.95
N ASP A 105 -10.79 -19.24 -1.49
CA ASP A 105 -10.77 -20.42 -2.36
C ASP A 105 -9.79 -20.24 -3.53
N ASN A 106 -8.93 -21.25 -3.74
CA ASN A 106 -7.85 -21.28 -4.75
C ASN A 106 -6.64 -20.37 -4.49
N TYR A 107 -6.55 -19.74 -3.31
CA TYR A 107 -5.36 -19.00 -2.91
C TYR A 107 -4.65 -19.70 -1.75
N ASP A 108 -3.35 -19.50 -1.69
CA ASP A 108 -2.52 -19.83 -0.55
C ASP A 108 -1.37 -18.83 -0.39
N ALA A 109 -0.49 -19.08 0.58
CA ALA A 109 0.64 -18.20 0.87
C ALA A 109 1.59 -17.97 -0.33
N SER A 110 1.61 -18.87 -1.33
CA SER A 110 2.45 -18.74 -2.52
C SER A 110 1.94 -17.67 -3.49
N ASN A 111 0.65 -17.34 -3.44
CA ASN A 111 0.09 -16.25 -4.24
C ASN A 111 0.48 -14.87 -3.69
N VAL A 112 0.82 -14.77 -2.41
CA VAL A 112 1.15 -13.48 -1.78
C VAL A 112 2.48 -12.95 -2.31
N ILE A 113 2.45 -11.71 -2.80
CA ILE A 113 3.61 -11.01 -3.38
C ILE A 113 4.06 -9.84 -2.53
N GLY A 114 3.18 -9.33 -1.68
CA GLY A 114 3.50 -8.25 -0.78
C GLY A 114 2.40 -7.95 0.23
N ILE A 115 2.74 -7.07 1.17
CA ILE A 115 1.88 -6.65 2.28
C ILE A 115 1.83 -5.13 2.28
N CYS A 116 0.65 -4.55 2.34
CA CYS A 116 0.47 -3.11 2.51
C CYS A 116 0.99 -2.68 3.87
N PHE A 117 1.86 -1.68 3.93
CA PHE A 117 2.33 -1.10 5.20
C PHE A 117 1.91 0.38 5.35
N TRP A 118 1.31 0.96 4.32
CA TRP A 118 0.84 2.32 4.37
C TRP A 118 -0.24 2.55 3.33
N SER A 119 -1.25 3.32 3.69
CA SER A 119 -2.29 3.74 2.77
C SER A 119 -2.89 5.08 3.22
N ASN A 120 -3.18 5.97 2.27
CA ASN A 120 -4.01 7.16 2.51
C ASN A 120 -5.41 7.04 1.86
N THR A 121 -5.77 5.88 1.32
CA THR A 121 -7.04 5.66 0.61
C THR A 121 -8.27 5.90 1.49
N HIS A 122 -8.11 5.82 2.81
CA HIS A 122 -9.17 6.19 3.77
C HIS A 122 -9.42 7.70 3.85
N ASN A 123 -8.38 8.53 3.65
CA ASN A 123 -8.46 9.98 3.83
C ASN A 123 -8.65 10.74 2.50
N ASP A 124 -8.07 10.22 1.42
CA ASP A 124 -8.15 10.81 0.08
C ASP A 124 -8.18 9.66 -0.91
N TYR A 125 -9.37 9.09 -1.14
CA TYR A 125 -9.50 7.93 -2.01
C TYR A 125 -9.19 8.27 -3.47
N ILE A 126 -9.61 9.44 -3.97
CA ILE A 126 -9.39 9.83 -5.38
C ILE A 126 -7.89 9.89 -5.70
N ASN A 127 -7.08 10.42 -4.79
CA ASN A 127 -5.61 10.40 -4.90
C ASN A 127 -4.99 9.33 -4.01
N GLY A 128 -5.78 8.29 -3.74
CA GLY A 128 -5.47 7.20 -2.83
C GLY A 128 -4.28 6.43 -3.36
N ARG A 129 -3.31 6.26 -2.49
CA ARG A 129 -2.06 5.57 -2.70
C ARG A 129 -1.84 4.59 -1.55
N SER A 130 -1.33 3.42 -1.90
CA SER A 130 -0.93 2.41 -0.93
C SER A 130 0.47 1.93 -1.27
N TRP A 131 1.30 1.73 -0.25
CA TRP A 131 2.65 1.19 -0.41
C TRP A 131 2.70 -0.24 0.06
N ILE A 132 3.19 -1.09 -0.84
CA ILE A 132 3.18 -2.54 -0.69
C ILE A 132 4.62 -2.99 -0.56
N LEU A 133 4.96 -3.63 0.56
CA LEU A 133 6.27 -4.20 0.80
C LEU A 133 6.36 -5.59 0.17
N ALA A 134 7.41 -5.86 -0.60
CA ALA A 134 7.66 -7.19 -1.14
C ALA A 134 7.97 -8.20 -0.03
N LEU A 135 7.65 -9.48 -0.26
CA LEU A 135 7.98 -10.55 0.69
C LEU A 135 9.47 -10.94 0.67
N ASP A 136 10.14 -10.74 -0.46
CA ASP A 136 11.52 -11.17 -0.67
C ASP A 136 12.52 -10.06 -0.31
N GLU A 137 13.71 -10.47 0.10
CA GLU A 137 14.80 -9.58 0.50
C GLU A 137 16.14 -10.13 0.02
N VAL A 138 17.03 -9.21 -0.32
CA VAL A 138 18.44 -9.48 -0.60
C VAL A 138 19.32 -8.53 0.20
N SER A 139 20.62 -8.83 0.30
CA SER A 139 21.61 -7.90 0.84
C SER A 139 22.61 -7.53 -0.23
N LEU A 140 22.68 -6.24 -0.57
CA LEU A 140 23.43 -5.73 -1.70
C LEU A 140 24.13 -4.42 -1.33
N ILE A 141 25.07 -4.01 -2.19
CA ILE A 141 25.59 -2.64 -2.19
C ILE A 141 24.54 -1.68 -2.75
N TRP A 142 24.68 -0.38 -2.48
CA TRP A 142 23.70 0.61 -2.96
C TRP A 142 23.75 0.75 -4.49
N CYS A 143 24.96 0.93 -5.04
CA CYS A 143 25.21 0.92 -6.48
C CYS A 143 26.68 0.56 -6.77
N PRO A 144 27.01 0.13 -8.01
CA PRO A 144 28.39 -0.12 -8.40
C PRO A 144 29.15 1.19 -8.64
N ARG A 145 30.42 1.05 -9.01
CA ARG A 145 31.23 2.16 -9.53
C ARG A 145 30.68 2.63 -10.87
N GLY A 146 30.80 3.93 -11.15
CA GLY A 146 30.37 4.51 -12.42
C GLY A 146 31.50 4.59 -13.44
N LEU A 147 31.21 5.14 -14.61
CA LEU A 147 32.22 5.54 -15.60
C LEU A 147 32.95 6.84 -15.22
N ASN A 148 34.21 6.92 -15.62
CA ASN A 148 34.92 8.18 -15.77
C ASN A 148 34.46 8.90 -17.04
N ALA A 149 34.81 10.19 -17.18
CA ALA A 149 34.45 11.00 -18.35
C ALA A 149 35.03 10.46 -19.68
N ASP A 150 36.05 9.61 -19.62
CA ASP A 150 36.68 8.96 -20.78
C ASP A 150 36.06 7.58 -21.12
N GLY A 151 34.97 7.19 -20.45
CA GLY A 151 34.29 5.91 -20.66
C GLY A 151 35.00 4.70 -20.03
N THR A 152 36.04 4.92 -19.22
CA THR A 152 36.69 3.85 -18.43
C THR A 152 35.99 3.64 -17.09
N GLY A 153 36.20 2.47 -16.47
CA GLY A 153 35.66 2.18 -15.13
C GLY A 153 36.23 3.13 -14.09
N GLY A 154 35.36 3.93 -13.47
CA GLY A 154 35.72 4.85 -12.40
C GLY A 154 35.96 4.15 -11.07
N TRP A 155 36.62 4.86 -10.14
CA TRP A 155 36.88 4.36 -8.78
C TRP A 155 35.72 4.63 -7.82
N ASN A 156 34.88 5.61 -8.16
CA ASN A 156 33.78 6.09 -7.33
C ASN A 156 32.43 5.74 -7.98
N PRO A 157 31.34 5.71 -7.21
CA PRO A 157 30.00 5.75 -7.76
C PRO A 157 29.83 6.99 -8.67
N PRO A 158 28.94 6.92 -9.68
CA PRO A 158 28.53 8.12 -10.38
C PRO A 158 27.78 9.02 -9.39
N ASP A 159 28.01 10.32 -9.51
CA ASP A 159 27.09 11.31 -8.94
C ASP A 159 25.90 11.39 -9.89
N ILE A 160 24.67 11.32 -9.38
CA ILE A 160 23.46 11.32 -10.20
C ILE A 160 22.87 12.73 -10.11
N PRO A 161 23.08 13.62 -11.10
CA PRO A 161 22.82 15.05 -10.93
C PRO A 161 21.36 15.39 -10.62
N ASP A 162 20.43 14.59 -11.13
CA ASP A 162 18.99 14.78 -10.96
C ASP A 162 18.46 14.12 -9.68
N LEU A 163 19.30 13.35 -8.96
CA LEU A 163 18.96 12.78 -7.66
C LEU A 163 19.37 13.75 -6.56
N TYR A 164 18.42 14.12 -5.70
CA TYR A 164 18.68 15.12 -4.68
C TYR A 164 19.59 14.58 -3.56
N ASN A 165 20.64 15.33 -3.25
CA ASN A 165 21.60 15.04 -2.19
C ASN A 165 21.12 15.57 -0.82
N TYR A 166 20.44 14.72 -0.05
CA TYR A 166 19.89 15.07 1.27
C TYR A 166 20.99 15.24 2.31
N GLN A 167 21.34 16.50 2.65
CA GLN A 167 22.48 16.79 3.54
C GLN A 167 22.25 16.40 5.02
N THR A 168 21.01 16.28 5.44
CA THR A 168 20.64 15.96 6.83
C THR A 168 19.60 14.85 6.89
N ALA A 169 19.53 14.17 8.04
CA ALA A 169 18.59 13.08 8.25
C ALA A 169 17.14 13.58 8.20
N GLU A 170 16.88 14.77 8.74
CA GLU A 170 15.57 15.40 8.77
C GLU A 170 15.02 15.64 7.37
N ALA A 171 15.87 16.12 6.44
CA ALA A 171 15.48 16.32 5.06
C ALA A 171 15.19 14.98 4.36
N ALA A 172 16.03 13.97 4.56
CA ALA A 172 15.81 12.64 3.98
C ALA A 172 14.53 11.98 4.50
N LEU A 173 14.19 12.19 5.78
CA LEU A 173 12.94 11.70 6.39
C LEU A 173 11.67 12.31 5.81
N MET A 174 11.78 13.43 5.09
CA MET A 174 10.66 14.10 4.44
C MET A 174 10.51 13.71 2.98
N ASP A 175 11.41 12.88 2.45
CA ASP A 175 11.28 12.32 1.12
C ASP A 175 10.44 11.04 1.12
N TYR A 176 9.45 11.02 0.25
CA TYR A 176 8.56 9.87 0.03
C TYR A 176 8.60 9.37 -1.41
N ASP A 177 9.53 9.87 -2.24
CA ASP A 177 9.61 9.56 -3.67
C ASP A 177 10.61 8.42 -3.96
N GLY A 178 10.39 7.25 -3.38
CA GLY A 178 11.22 6.07 -3.66
C GLY A 178 11.18 5.64 -5.13
N GLU A 179 10.01 5.80 -5.76
CA GLU A 179 9.78 5.45 -7.16
C GLU A 179 10.59 6.34 -8.11
N GLY A 180 10.44 7.67 -8.01
CA GLY A 180 11.18 8.63 -8.82
C GLY A 180 12.68 8.53 -8.61
N ASN A 181 13.13 8.45 -7.35
CA ASN A 181 14.55 8.25 -7.03
C ASN A 181 15.10 6.97 -7.68
N THR A 182 14.37 5.85 -7.59
CA THR A 182 14.78 4.58 -8.20
C THR A 182 14.89 4.72 -9.71
N ALA A 183 13.90 5.34 -10.36
CA ALA A 183 13.91 5.58 -11.79
C ALA A 183 15.13 6.41 -12.24
N LEU A 184 15.50 7.45 -11.48
CA LEU A 184 16.70 8.24 -11.76
C LEU A 184 17.99 7.43 -11.62
N ILE A 185 18.09 6.58 -10.59
CA ILE A 185 19.28 5.74 -10.35
C ILE A 185 19.46 4.74 -11.50
N VAL A 186 18.40 4.02 -11.89
CA VAL A 186 18.52 2.95 -12.89
C VAL A 186 18.76 3.46 -14.30
N ASN A 187 18.29 4.66 -14.62
CA ASN A 187 18.43 5.27 -15.94
C ASN A 187 19.67 6.17 -16.06
N HIS A 188 20.50 6.29 -15.02
CA HIS A 188 21.66 7.16 -15.06
C HIS A 188 22.73 6.65 -16.01
N SER A 189 23.10 7.46 -17.02
CA SER A 189 24.05 7.10 -18.08
C SER A 189 25.49 6.89 -17.61
N GLY A 190 25.81 7.27 -16.36
CA GLY A 190 27.09 6.98 -15.73
C GLY A 190 27.27 5.50 -15.37
N PHE A 191 26.23 4.68 -15.49
CA PHE A 191 26.32 3.23 -15.42
C PHE A 191 26.31 2.62 -16.82
N VAL A 192 27.00 1.49 -17.01
CA VAL A 192 27.01 0.79 -18.31
C VAL A 192 26.14 -0.45 -18.26
N GLU A 193 25.39 -0.72 -19.32
CA GLU A 193 24.69 -2.00 -19.51
C GLU A 193 25.62 -3.05 -20.14
N GLN A 194 26.78 -3.32 -19.51
CA GLN A 194 27.72 -4.36 -19.98
C GLN A 194 28.07 -5.31 -18.84
N PRO A 195 27.33 -6.42 -18.63
CA PRO A 195 27.37 -7.22 -17.41
C PRO A 195 28.74 -7.84 -17.07
N THR A 196 29.69 -7.87 -18.03
CA THR A 196 31.06 -8.37 -17.81
C THR A 196 32.02 -7.32 -17.24
N LYS A 197 31.56 -6.09 -17.02
CA LYS A 197 32.38 -4.98 -16.51
C LYS A 197 32.04 -4.68 -15.04
N SER A 198 33.06 -4.34 -14.24
CA SER A 198 32.91 -4.05 -12.80
C SER A 198 32.07 -2.80 -12.47
N TYR A 199 31.75 -1.99 -13.49
CA TYR A 199 30.95 -0.76 -13.40
C TYR A 199 29.55 -0.92 -14.03
N ALA A 200 29.16 -2.16 -14.36
CA ALA A 200 27.87 -2.43 -14.96
C ALA A 200 26.76 -2.43 -13.92
N LEU A 201 25.61 -1.86 -14.26
CA LEU A 201 24.43 -1.90 -13.39
C LEU A 201 23.69 -3.22 -13.57
N THR A 202 23.65 -4.03 -12.52
CA THR A 202 22.99 -5.34 -12.52
C THR A 202 22.12 -5.49 -11.29
N VAL A 203 21.20 -6.46 -11.32
CA VAL A 203 20.37 -6.80 -10.15
C VAL A 203 21.19 -7.30 -8.97
N ASP A 204 22.40 -7.83 -9.21
CA ASP A 204 23.28 -8.39 -8.18
C ASP A 204 24.22 -7.37 -7.54
N ASN A 205 24.24 -6.12 -8.02
CA ASN A 205 25.17 -5.09 -7.53
C ASN A 205 24.57 -3.70 -7.38
N CYS A 206 23.25 -3.56 -7.45
CA CYS A 206 22.57 -2.31 -7.17
C CYS A 206 21.20 -2.56 -6.55
N ALA A 207 20.99 -1.95 -5.38
CA ALA A 207 19.72 -2.01 -4.65
C ALA A 207 18.55 -1.49 -5.51
N ALA A 208 18.71 -0.34 -6.18
CA ALA A 208 17.68 0.23 -7.03
C ALA A 208 17.36 -0.64 -8.25
N LYS A 209 18.38 -1.21 -8.90
CA LYS A 209 18.20 -2.11 -10.06
C LYS A 209 17.52 -3.41 -9.66
N TYR A 210 17.90 -4.00 -8.53
CA TYR A 210 17.22 -5.16 -7.97
C TYR A 210 15.72 -4.89 -7.78
N CYS A 211 15.38 -3.77 -7.13
CA CYS A 211 13.98 -3.41 -6.91
C CYS A 211 13.24 -3.13 -8.23
N TYR A 212 13.85 -2.41 -9.17
CA TYR A 212 13.25 -2.05 -10.45
C TYR A 212 12.91 -3.26 -11.33
N GLU A 213 13.77 -4.29 -11.32
CA GLU A 213 13.55 -5.52 -12.09
C GLU A 213 12.83 -6.61 -11.27
N TYR A 214 12.50 -6.36 -10.00
CA TYR A 214 11.85 -7.34 -9.14
C TYR A 214 10.49 -7.75 -9.73
N ARG A 215 10.37 -9.03 -10.08
CA ARG A 215 9.18 -9.64 -10.71
C ARG A 215 8.73 -8.95 -12.01
N ARG A 216 9.61 -8.18 -12.65
CA ARG A 216 9.30 -7.48 -13.89
C ARG A 216 9.43 -8.43 -15.08
N ALA A 217 8.37 -8.57 -15.88
CA ALA A 217 8.46 -9.29 -17.14
C ALA A 217 9.05 -8.39 -18.24
N ALA A 218 9.66 -9.00 -19.25
CA ALA A 218 10.24 -8.26 -20.37
C ALA A 218 9.14 -7.47 -21.10
N GLY A 219 9.32 -6.15 -21.21
CA GLY A 219 8.37 -5.25 -21.84
C GLY A 219 7.30 -4.67 -20.90
N GLU A 220 7.31 -5.01 -19.61
CA GLU A 220 6.44 -4.36 -18.61
C GLU A 220 7.10 -3.11 -18.01
N ASP A 221 6.25 -2.20 -17.52
CA ASP A 221 6.68 -1.10 -16.67
C ASP A 221 7.12 -1.62 -15.30
N ALA A 222 8.07 -0.93 -14.67
CA ALA A 222 8.50 -1.28 -13.32
C ALA A 222 7.38 -0.98 -12.31
N LYS A 223 7.03 -1.99 -11.52
CA LYS A 223 6.02 -1.90 -10.46
C LYS A 223 6.63 -1.69 -9.08
N TRP A 224 7.91 -2.00 -8.95
CA TRP A 224 8.63 -2.06 -7.68
C TRP A 224 9.82 -1.11 -7.72
N PHE A 225 10.12 -0.51 -6.57
CA PHE A 225 11.18 0.47 -6.40
C PHE A 225 11.86 0.33 -5.05
N LEU A 226 13.06 0.91 -4.94
CA LEU A 226 13.77 1.01 -3.68
C LEU A 226 13.10 2.10 -2.84
N PRO A 227 12.60 1.81 -1.63
CA PRO A 227 11.90 2.81 -0.84
C PRO A 227 12.82 3.97 -0.42
N SER A 228 12.24 5.15 -0.33
CA SER A 228 12.86 6.32 0.32
C SER A 228 12.89 6.17 1.85
N ILE A 229 13.70 7.00 2.53
CA ILE A 229 13.78 7.04 3.99
C ILE A 229 12.43 7.40 4.61
N GLY A 230 11.66 8.31 4.03
CA GLY A 230 10.32 8.63 4.54
C GLY A 230 9.37 7.44 4.43
N GLN A 231 9.45 6.67 3.35
CA GLN A 231 8.67 5.42 3.20
C GLN A 231 9.11 4.35 4.22
N LEU A 232 10.42 4.16 4.44
CA LEU A 232 10.94 3.25 5.48
C LEU A 232 10.51 3.70 6.90
N ARG A 233 10.47 5.00 7.18
CA ARG A 233 9.93 5.53 8.44
C ARG A 233 8.44 5.20 8.61
N ARG A 234 7.65 5.18 7.53
CA ARG A 234 6.23 4.78 7.61
C ARG A 234 6.09 3.29 7.87
N LEU A 235 6.98 2.46 7.31
CA LEU A 235 7.05 1.04 7.62
C LEU A 235 7.35 0.75 9.10
N GLU A 236 8.19 1.58 9.75
CA GLU A 236 8.49 1.44 11.20
C GLU A 236 7.23 1.50 12.06
N ILE A 237 6.24 2.32 11.68
CA ILE A 237 5.00 2.48 12.44
C ILE A 237 4.20 1.18 12.46
N GLU A 238 4.26 0.40 11.37
CA GLU A 238 3.53 -0.86 11.21
C GLU A 238 4.44 -2.08 11.39
N LEU A 239 5.65 -1.91 11.94
CA LEU A 239 6.70 -2.94 11.93
C LEU A 239 6.23 -4.27 12.56
N ASP A 240 5.55 -4.20 13.70
CA ASP A 240 5.06 -5.39 14.42
C ASP A 240 4.02 -6.14 13.61
N LEU A 241 3.02 -5.43 13.06
CA LEU A 241 1.98 -6.00 12.20
C LEU A 241 2.59 -6.68 10.96
N ILE A 242 3.51 -6.00 10.29
CA ILE A 242 4.14 -6.54 9.09
C ILE A 242 5.03 -7.74 9.43
N ASN A 243 5.77 -7.71 10.53
CA ASN A 243 6.59 -8.84 10.97
C ASN A 243 5.76 -10.05 11.40
N GLU A 244 4.60 -9.85 12.02
CA GLU A 244 3.66 -10.92 12.33
C GLU A 244 3.22 -11.64 11.04
N LEU A 245 2.77 -10.88 10.05
CA LEU A 245 2.33 -11.41 8.76
C LEU A 245 3.47 -12.10 7.99
N LEU A 246 4.67 -11.50 7.96
CA LEU A 246 5.85 -12.13 7.37
C LEU A 246 6.18 -13.46 8.06
N GLY A 247 6.07 -13.52 9.39
CA GLY A 247 6.26 -14.74 10.16
C GLY A 247 5.27 -15.84 9.77
N LEU A 248 3.99 -15.50 9.67
CA LEU A 248 2.92 -16.43 9.25
C LEU A 248 3.11 -16.91 7.80
N LEU A 249 3.69 -16.08 6.93
CA LEU A 249 4.04 -16.43 5.55
C LEU A 249 5.41 -17.14 5.44
N ASN A 250 6.10 -17.39 6.55
CA ASN A 250 7.45 -17.96 6.61
C ASN A 250 8.46 -17.17 5.75
N LYS A 251 8.40 -15.85 5.84
CA LYS A 251 9.28 -14.90 5.14
C LYS A 251 10.25 -14.21 6.11
N PRO A 252 11.38 -13.65 5.60
CA PRO A 252 12.34 -12.98 6.47
C PRO A 252 11.71 -11.77 7.15
N LEU A 253 11.83 -11.70 8.48
CA LEU A 253 11.38 -10.55 9.27
C LEU A 253 12.22 -9.31 8.97
N ILE A 254 11.59 -8.14 9.07
CA ILE A 254 12.20 -6.82 8.96
C ILE A 254 13.02 -6.55 10.22
N GLN A 255 14.33 -6.52 10.06
CA GLN A 255 15.28 -6.21 11.12
C GLN A 255 16.65 -5.85 10.54
N GLY A 256 17.40 -5.02 11.26
CA GLY A 256 18.71 -4.53 10.84
C GLY A 256 18.61 -3.37 9.85
N ARG A 257 19.70 -3.14 9.10
CA ARG A 257 19.83 -1.99 8.20
C ARG A 257 19.31 -2.28 6.80
N TYR A 258 18.53 -1.35 6.27
CA TYR A 258 17.99 -1.36 4.92
C TYR A 258 18.48 -0.15 4.14
N TRP A 259 18.85 -0.37 2.89
CA TRP A 259 19.10 0.73 1.97
C TRP A 259 17.81 1.49 1.66
N SER A 260 17.95 2.80 1.51
CA SER A 260 16.93 3.65 0.91
C SER A 260 17.37 4.16 -0.47
N SER A 261 16.46 4.72 -1.24
CA SER A 261 16.75 5.40 -2.50
C SER A 261 17.43 6.77 -2.34
N ASN A 262 17.59 7.27 -1.11
CA ASN A 262 18.08 8.62 -0.85
C ASN A 262 19.61 8.71 -0.92
N GLU A 263 20.08 9.65 -1.73
CA GLU A 263 21.48 10.02 -1.80
C GLU A 263 21.85 11.04 -0.71
N ARG A 264 23.04 10.89 -0.11
CA ARG A 264 23.61 11.85 0.83
C ARG A 264 24.72 12.66 0.19
N THR A 265 25.60 11.97 -0.51
CA THR A 265 26.67 12.50 -1.35
C THR A 265 26.94 11.51 -2.48
N ARG A 266 27.79 11.91 -3.43
CA ARG A 266 28.35 11.00 -4.43
C ARG A 266 28.78 9.63 -3.89
N THR A 267 29.39 9.56 -2.70
CA THR A 267 29.94 8.31 -2.14
C THR A 267 29.09 7.69 -1.03
N ALA A 268 28.06 8.38 -0.55
CA ALA A 268 27.25 7.93 0.57
C ALA A 268 25.75 7.97 0.26
N ALA A 269 25.03 6.97 0.75
CA ALA A 269 23.58 6.89 0.70
C ALA A 269 23.00 6.71 2.10
N TRP A 270 21.71 7.02 2.26
CA TRP A 270 21.01 6.85 3.51
C TRP A 270 20.51 5.40 3.68
N ASN A 271 20.56 4.91 4.91
CA ASN A 271 20.00 3.65 5.34
C ASN A 271 19.14 3.85 6.59
N TYR A 272 18.19 2.93 6.81
CA TYR A 272 17.30 2.91 7.95
C TYR A 272 17.47 1.60 8.72
N ASN A 273 17.52 1.66 10.05
CA ASN A 273 17.61 0.47 10.89
C ASN A 273 16.24 0.14 11.50
N PHE A 274 15.81 -1.12 11.40
CA PHE A 274 14.61 -1.65 12.05
C PHE A 274 14.97 -2.61 13.19
N PRO A 275 14.33 -2.52 14.37
CA PRO A 275 13.58 -1.35 14.83
C PRO A 275 14.49 -0.12 14.93
N LEU A 276 13.90 1.07 14.98
CA LEU A 276 14.62 2.32 15.07
C LEU A 276 15.56 2.34 16.28
N THR A 277 16.80 2.78 16.06
CA THR A 277 17.82 2.94 17.11
C THR A 277 18.34 4.38 17.12
N ALA A 278 19.00 4.76 18.22
CA ALA A 278 19.57 6.10 18.35
C ALA A 278 20.56 6.41 17.22
N GLY A 279 20.44 7.59 16.60
CA GLY A 279 21.31 8.04 15.51
C GLY A 279 20.94 7.52 14.12
N GLN A 280 19.68 7.12 13.92
CA GLN A 280 19.12 6.71 12.62
C GLN A 280 18.07 7.74 12.12
N PRO A 281 17.86 7.89 10.80
CA PRO A 281 18.57 7.21 9.71
C PRO A 281 20.05 7.61 9.66
N ALA A 282 20.89 6.70 9.17
CA ALA A 282 22.33 6.91 9.07
C ALA A 282 22.79 6.92 7.62
N GLN A 283 23.98 7.46 7.37
CA GLN A 283 24.64 7.39 6.07
C GLN A 283 25.68 6.29 6.05
N ALA A 284 25.91 5.72 4.88
CA ALA A 284 26.95 4.72 4.67
C ALA A 284 27.50 4.77 3.25
N ASN A 285 28.69 4.23 3.07
CA ASN A 285 29.33 4.18 1.76
C ASN A 285 28.57 3.27 0.80
N LYS A 286 28.32 3.76 -0.42
CA LYS A 286 27.51 3.05 -1.44
C LYS A 286 28.09 1.74 -1.93
N ILE A 287 29.42 1.58 -1.87
CA ILE A 287 30.15 0.41 -2.40
C ILE A 287 30.53 -0.56 -1.29
N SER A 288 30.98 -0.07 -0.14
CA SER A 288 31.43 -0.95 0.95
C SER A 288 30.32 -1.31 1.94
N GLY A 289 29.20 -0.57 1.95
CA GLY A 289 28.02 -0.94 2.73
C GLY A 289 27.24 -2.05 2.01
N VAL A 290 27.01 -3.16 2.70
CA VAL A 290 26.10 -4.22 2.25
C VAL A 290 24.96 -4.27 3.25
N TYR A 291 23.79 -3.85 2.81
CA TYR A 291 22.58 -3.79 3.64
C TYR A 291 21.41 -4.41 2.92
N LYS A 292 20.34 -4.66 3.68
CA LYS A 292 19.14 -5.29 3.18
C LYS A 292 18.41 -4.39 2.20
N VAL A 293 17.79 -5.03 1.22
CA VAL A 293 17.03 -4.37 0.17
C VAL A 293 15.72 -5.14 0.04
N ARG A 294 14.61 -4.42 0.24
CA ARG A 294 13.27 -4.97 0.10
C ARG A 294 12.45 -4.02 -0.78
N PRO A 295 12.03 -4.47 -1.98
CA PRO A 295 11.28 -3.65 -2.91
C PRO A 295 9.95 -3.18 -2.32
N VAL A 296 9.51 -2.00 -2.73
CA VAL A 296 8.19 -1.44 -2.44
C VAL A 296 7.47 -1.13 -3.75
N ALA A 297 6.18 -1.43 -3.84
CA ALA A 297 5.33 -1.00 -4.94
C ALA A 297 4.37 0.09 -4.46
N MET A 298 3.87 0.90 -5.39
CA MET A 298 2.82 1.87 -5.13
C MET A 298 1.60 1.54 -5.98
N ILE A 299 0.43 1.50 -5.35
CA ILE A 299 -0.85 1.30 -6.01
C ILE A 299 -1.66 2.56 -5.86
N SER A 300 -2.15 3.08 -6.99
CA SER A 300 -2.99 4.28 -7.04
C SER A 300 -4.42 3.91 -7.42
N GLN A 301 -5.41 4.58 -6.81
CA GLN A 301 -6.85 4.30 -7.03
C GLN A 301 -7.45 4.95 -8.30
N ARG A 302 -6.62 5.32 -9.30
CA ARG A 302 -7.09 6.02 -10.51
C ARG A 302 -7.81 5.09 -11.49
#